data_AF-A0A238FRH4-F1
#
_entry.id   AF-A0A238FRH4-F1
#
_cell.length_a   1.000
_cell.length_b   1.000
_cell.length_c   1.000
_cell.angle_alpha   90.00
_cell.angle_beta   90.00
_cell.angle_gamma   90.00
#
_symmetry.space_group_name_H-M   'P 1'
#
loop_
_entity.id
_entity.type
_entity.pdbx_description
1 polymer ?
#
loop_
_entity_poly.entity_id
_entity_poly.type
_entity_poly.pdbx_seq_one_letter_code
_entity_poly.pdbx_strand_id
1 'polypeptide(L)' 'MLGRPSCFWLSHLARPYIFLGYDLQTKGYWVYDPDTQLVHIACNIRF' A
#
# COMPACT_ATOMS: atom_id res chain seq x y z
N MET A 1 -14.99 -15.01 -18.80
CA MET A 1 -14.79 -13.63 -18.31
C MET A 1 -14.22 -13.73 -16.91
N LEU A 2 -12.93 -13.44 -16.73
CA LEU A 2 -12.30 -13.42 -15.40
C LEU A 2 -12.89 -12.23 -14.63
N GLY A 3 -13.73 -12.52 -13.63
CA GLY A 3 -14.31 -11.50 -12.77
C GLY A 3 -13.21 -10.73 -12.05
N ARG A 4 -13.28 -9.40 -12.09
CA ARG A 4 -12.38 -8.55 -11.31
C ARG A 4 -12.48 -8.97 -9.84
N PRO A 5 -11.37 -9.17 -9.11
CA PRO A 5 -11.44 -9.42 -7.68
C PRO A 5 -12.07 -8.19 -7.02
N SER A 6 -13.34 -8.30 -6.67
CA SER A 6 -14.09 -7.24 -6.02
C SER A 6 -13.70 -7.26 -4.55
N CYS A 7 -12.88 -6.28 -4.18
CA CYS A 7 -12.45 -6.01 -2.82
C CYS A 7 -13.62 -5.52 -1.96
N PHE A 8 -14.63 -6.38 -1.71
CA PHE A 8 -15.87 -6.03 -1.01
C PHE A 8 -15.67 -5.64 0.47
N TRP A 9 -14.49 -5.91 1.04
CA TRP A 9 -14.16 -5.67 2.45
C TRP A 9 -13.10 -4.58 2.66
N LEU A 10 -12.57 -3.96 1.59
CA LEU A 10 -11.65 -2.86 1.79
C LEU A 10 -12.41 -1.61 2.23
N SER A 11 -11.93 -0.99 3.30
CA SER A 11 -12.41 0.31 3.77
C SER A 11 -12.39 1.31 2.60
N HIS A 12 -13.34 2.25 2.57
CA HIS A 12 -13.33 3.35 1.60
C HIS A 12 -12.09 4.26 1.73
N LEU A 13 -11.33 4.11 2.81
CA LEU A 13 -10.05 4.79 3.03
C LEU A 13 -8.85 3.99 2.55
N ALA A 14 -9.04 2.73 2.14
CA ALA A 14 -7.94 1.93 1.65
C ALA A 14 -7.44 2.48 0.32
N ARG A 15 -6.13 2.63 0.21
CA ARG A 15 -5.45 3.14 -0.99
C ARG A 15 -4.50 2.09 -1.55
N PRO A 16 -4.43 1.94 -2.88
CA PRO A 16 -3.54 0.99 -3.52
C PRO A 16 -2.11 1.52 -3.51
N TYR A 17 -1.34 1.07 -2.52
CA TYR A 17 0.11 1.32 -2.47
C TYR A 17 0.89 0.12 -3.02
N ILE A 18 1.98 0.39 -3.72
CA ILE A 18 2.90 -0.67 -4.15
C ILE A 18 3.97 -0.85 -3.07
N PHE A 19 4.07 -2.07 -2.55
CA PHE A 19 5.10 -2.43 -1.58
C PHE A 19 6.47 -2.47 -2.25
N LEU A 20 7.44 -1.72 -1.71
CA LEU A 20 8.82 -1.67 -2.21
C LEU A 20 9.81 -2.40 -1.29
N GLY A 21 9.57 -2.40 0.02
CA GLY A 21 10.46 -3.04 0.98
C GLY A 21 10.22 -2.60 2.43
N TYR A 22 11.08 -3.11 3.32
CA TYR A 22 11.09 -2.75 4.74
C TYR A 22 12.48 -2.22 5.11
N ASP A 23 12.53 -1.08 5.79
CA ASP A 23 13.77 -0.48 6.28
C ASP A 23 13.94 -0.72 7.78
N LEU A 24 15.07 -1.34 8.12
CA LEU A 24 15.44 -1.70 9.49
C LEU A 24 15.78 -0.48 10.35
N GLN A 25 16.29 0.60 9.75
CA GLN A 25 16.69 1.80 10.49
C GLN A 25 15.46 2.57 10.98
N THR A 26 14.51 2.83 10.08
CA THR A 26 13.26 3.53 10.42
C THR A 26 12.17 2.60 10.99
N LYS A 27 12.38 1.28 10.89
CA LYS A 27 11.38 0.24 11.20
C LYS A 27 10.06 0.47 10.46
N GLY A 28 10.16 0.91 9.21
CA GLY A 28 9.03 1.31 8.37
C GLY A 28 9.00 0.59 7.04
N TYR A 29 7.82 0.50 6.45
CA TYR A 29 7.60 -0.04 5.11
C TYR A 29 7.72 1.08 4.08
N TRP A 30 8.55 0.87 3.08
CA TRP A 30 8.64 1.71 1.90
C TRP A 30 7.49 1.34 0.95
N VAL A 31 6.68 2.34 0.63
CA VAL A 31 5.55 2.18 -0.28
C VAL A 31 5.55 3.28 -1.33
N TYR A 32 5.18 2.90 -2.56
CA TYR A 32 5.01 3.83 -3.66
C TYR A 32 3.52 4.15 -3.86
N ASP A 33 3.22 5.45 -3.90
CA ASP A 33 1.92 6.00 -4.24
C ASP A 33 1.85 6.23 -5.76
N PRO A 34 1.03 5.47 -6.51
CA PRO A 34 0.91 5.66 -7.95
C PRO A 34 0.21 6.98 -8.33
N ASP A 35 -0.63 7.53 -7.45
CA ASP A 35 -1.39 8.75 -7.74
C ASP A 35 -0.51 9.99 -7.60
N THR A 36 0.34 10.04 -6.56
CA THR A 36 1.25 11.16 -6.34
C THR A 36 2.64 10.95 -6.91
N GLN A 37 2.97 9.72 -7.36
CA GLN A 37 4.30 9.31 -7.82
C GLN A 37 5.39 9.54 -6.76
N LEU A 38 5.03 9.38 -5.49
CA LEU A 38 5.94 9.59 -4.37
C LEU A 38 6.17 8.29 -3.62
N VAL A 39 7.29 8.26 -2.91
CA VAL A 39 7.66 7.17 -2.04
C VAL A 39 7.49 7.62 -0.59
N HIS A 40 6.79 6.80 0.20
CA HIS A 40 6.52 7.05 1.62
C HIS A 40 7.11 5.95 2.49
N ILE A 41 7.41 6.29 3.74
CA ILE A 41 7.72 5.32 4.80
C ILE A 41 6.52 5.29 5.75
N ALA A 42 5.90 4.13 5.93
CA ALA A 42 4.78 3.94 6.84
C ALA A 42 5.03 2.76 7.78
N CYS A 43 4.79 2.96 9.08
CA CYS A 43 5.02 1.92 10.10
C CYS A 43 3.76 1.08 10.41
N ASN A 44 2.58 1.53 9.95
CA ASN A 44 1.29 0.92 10.27
C ASN A 44 0.49 0.60 9.00
N ILE A 45 0.98 -0.38 8.23
CA ILE A 45 0.29 -0.86 7.02
C ILE A 45 -0.52 -2.11 7.37
N ARG A 46 -1.76 -2.18 6.85
CA ARG A 46 -2.56 -3.40 6.83
C ARG A 46 -2.63 -3.90 5.39
N PHE A 47 -2.24 -5.16 5.20
CA PHE A 47 -2.32 -5.86 3.92
C PHE A 47 -3.69 -6.51 3.74
#